data_AF-A0A562SIE6-F1
#
_entry.id   AF-A0A562SIE6-F1
#
_cell.length_a   1.000
_cell.length_b   1.000
_cell.length_c   1.000
_cell.angle_alpha   90.00
_cell.angle_beta   90.00
_cell.angle_gamma   90.00
#
_symmetry.space_group_name_H-M   'P 1'
#
loop_
_entity.id
_entity.type
_entity.pdbx_description
1 polymer ?
#
loop_
_entity_poly.entity_id
_entity_poly.type
_entity_poly.pdbx_seq_one_letter_code
_entity_poly.pdbx_strand_id
1 'polypeptide(L)'
;MLINNLGLGPIQLGENIAAVPERKPLDAEDRKLFIPMPGPECWYKLPGNIFSLENGLGDAFPARYVFFAGGPDGRINMIQVFPDRELYPEMAVEGCLTKLFGLANVARGNLLGNESPVHYFWVTDDKTVQVYYSETFSEMNGWPYLSFWFLNDREAVARYKLVHRTWRVDKEAGPA
;
A
#
# COMPACT_ATOMS: atom_id res chain seq x y z
N MET A 1 7.68 -4.04 12.47
CA MET A 1 8.18 -4.64 11.20
C MET A 1 8.95 -3.56 10.46
N LEU A 2 10.16 -3.85 9.99
CA LEU A 2 11.04 -2.85 9.40
C LEU A 2 10.72 -2.60 7.91
N ILE A 3 10.64 -1.34 7.50
CA ILE A 3 10.55 -0.89 6.10
C ILE A 3 11.98 -0.78 5.55
N ASN A 4 12.20 -1.25 4.32
CA ASN A 4 13.47 -1.13 3.62
C ASN A 4 13.26 -0.86 2.11
N ASN A 5 14.36 -0.78 1.36
CA ASN A 5 14.35 -0.47 -0.08
C ASN A 5 13.55 -1.47 -0.93
N LEU A 6 13.38 -2.71 -0.48
CA LEU A 6 12.69 -3.76 -1.23
C LEU A 6 11.28 -4.06 -0.68
N GLY A 7 10.86 -3.47 0.44
CA GLY A 7 9.55 -3.76 1.03
C GLY A 7 9.54 -3.71 2.55
N LEU A 8 8.96 -4.74 3.17
CA LEU A 8 8.56 -4.75 4.58
C LEU A 8 8.94 -6.09 5.23
N GLY A 9 9.93 -6.08 6.12
CA GLY A 9 10.35 -7.27 6.87
C GLY A 9 10.51 -8.51 5.97
N PRO A 10 9.67 -9.56 6.15
CA PRO A 10 9.72 -10.81 5.39
C PRO A 10 9.05 -10.76 4.01
N ILE A 11 8.57 -9.59 3.55
CA ILE A 11 7.93 -9.40 2.24
C ILE A 11 8.80 -8.44 1.45
N GLN A 12 9.57 -8.98 0.51
CA GLN A 12 10.49 -8.20 -0.33
C GLN A 12 10.19 -8.43 -1.81
N LEU A 13 10.28 -7.35 -2.59
CA LEU A 13 10.20 -7.42 -4.04
C LEU A 13 11.26 -8.37 -4.59
N GLY A 14 10.86 -9.20 -5.57
CA GLY A 14 11.70 -10.22 -6.20
C GLY A 14 11.82 -11.52 -5.41
N GLU A 15 11.35 -11.57 -4.16
CA GLU A 15 11.32 -12.80 -3.36
C GLU A 15 10.28 -13.79 -3.91
N ASN A 16 10.53 -15.09 -3.76
CA ASN A 16 9.55 -16.10 -4.14
C ASN A 16 8.38 -16.06 -3.14
N ILE A 17 7.15 -15.93 -3.63
CA ILE A 17 5.95 -15.92 -2.77
C ILE A 17 5.88 -17.14 -1.87
N ALA A 18 6.34 -18.30 -2.36
CA ALA A 18 6.36 -19.53 -1.59
C ALA A 18 7.19 -19.43 -0.31
N ALA A 19 8.20 -18.55 -0.29
CA ALA A 19 9.10 -18.32 0.83
C ALA A 19 8.51 -17.40 1.92
N VAL A 20 7.49 -16.58 1.60
CA VAL A 20 6.85 -15.71 2.60
C VAL A 20 6.08 -16.58 3.60
N PRO A 21 6.45 -16.57 4.89
CA PRO A 21 5.79 -17.34 5.92
C PRO A 21 4.37 -16.81 6.15
N GLU A 22 3.45 -17.71 6.52
CA GLU A 22 2.08 -17.38 6.96
C GLU A 22 1.19 -16.64 5.95
N ARG A 23 1.63 -16.44 4.71
CA ARG A 23 0.82 -15.78 3.68
C ARG A 23 -0.56 -16.42 3.56
N LYS A 24 -1.59 -15.60 3.41
CA LYS A 24 -2.95 -16.06 3.13
C LYS A 24 -3.41 -15.53 1.77
N PRO A 25 -4.10 -16.32 0.93
CA PRO A 25 -4.78 -15.76 -0.23
C PRO A 25 -5.86 -14.77 0.21
N LEU A 26 -6.29 -13.85 -0.67
CA LEU A 26 -7.44 -13.00 -0.38
C LEU A 26 -8.68 -13.83 -0.06
N ASP A 27 -9.25 -13.60 1.11
CA ASP A 27 -10.49 -14.25 1.51
C ASP A 27 -11.73 -13.52 0.96
N ALA A 28 -12.91 -13.99 1.33
CA ALA A 28 -14.16 -13.40 0.88
C ALA A 28 -14.41 -12.01 1.49
N GLU A 29 -13.93 -11.73 2.71
CA GLU A 29 -14.09 -10.44 3.37
C GLU A 29 -13.18 -9.40 2.74
N ASP A 30 -11.92 -9.74 2.45
CA ASP A 30 -11.00 -8.86 1.74
C ASP A 30 -11.58 -8.49 0.35
N ARG A 31 -12.20 -9.45 -0.35
CA ARG A 31 -12.84 -9.23 -1.66
C ARG A 31 -14.08 -8.34 -1.60
N LYS A 32 -14.71 -8.18 -0.44
CA LYS A 32 -15.80 -7.21 -0.24
C LYS A 32 -15.28 -5.77 -0.15
N LEU A 33 -14.04 -5.58 0.29
CA LEU A 33 -13.39 -4.27 0.46
C LEU A 33 -12.55 -3.89 -0.76
N PHE A 34 -11.94 -4.87 -1.42
CA PHE A 34 -10.96 -4.64 -2.47
C PHE A 34 -11.36 -5.25 -3.82
N ILE A 35 -10.86 -4.64 -4.89
CA ILE A 35 -10.89 -5.18 -6.25
C ILE A 35 -9.45 -5.51 -6.65
N PRO A 36 -9.08 -6.79 -6.66
CA PRO A 36 -7.77 -7.21 -7.13
C PRO A 36 -7.73 -7.21 -8.66
N MET A 37 -6.64 -6.69 -9.22
CA MET A 37 -6.27 -6.80 -10.62
C MET A 37 -4.87 -7.45 -10.71
N PRO A 38 -4.62 -8.39 -11.62
CA PRO A 38 -5.55 -8.98 -12.62
C PRO A 38 -6.66 -9.87 -12.03
N GLY A 39 -6.48 -10.43 -10.84
CA GLY A 39 -7.47 -11.26 -10.17
C GLY A 39 -7.03 -11.63 -8.75
N PRO A 40 -7.91 -12.16 -7.88
CA PRO A 40 -7.58 -12.46 -6.48
C PRO A 40 -6.49 -13.53 -6.31
N GLU A 41 -6.30 -14.39 -7.30
CA GLU A 41 -5.36 -15.52 -7.29
C GLU A 41 -3.89 -15.09 -7.22
N CYS A 42 -3.57 -13.90 -7.72
CA CYS A 42 -2.20 -13.40 -7.69
C CYS A 42 -1.89 -12.57 -6.44
N TRP A 43 -2.86 -12.38 -5.54
CA TRP A 43 -2.72 -11.52 -4.39
C TRP A 43 -2.81 -12.29 -3.07
N TYR A 44 -1.95 -11.89 -2.14
CA TYR A 44 -1.82 -12.47 -0.83
C TYR A 44 -1.85 -11.38 0.24
N LYS A 45 -2.28 -11.76 1.42
CA LYS A 45 -2.37 -10.95 2.63
C LYS A 45 -1.40 -11.51 3.66
N LEU A 46 -0.69 -10.61 4.34
CA LEU A 46 0.01 -10.98 5.56
C LEU A 46 -1.01 -11.01 6.71
N PRO A 47 -1.21 -12.13 7.41
CA PRO A 47 -2.17 -12.20 8.50
C PRO A 47 -1.66 -11.47 9.74
N GLY A 48 -2.62 -11.08 10.59
CA GLY A 48 -2.34 -10.42 11.87
C GLY A 48 -2.44 -8.89 11.80
N ASN A 49 -2.53 -8.28 12.97
CA ASN A 49 -2.55 -6.83 13.09
C ASN A 49 -1.11 -6.32 13.06
N ILE A 50 -0.78 -5.47 12.09
CA ILE A 50 0.56 -4.88 11.98
C ILE A 50 0.54 -3.54 12.69
N PHE A 51 0.79 -3.59 13.99
CA PHE A 51 0.74 -2.42 14.86
C PHE A 51 1.89 -1.42 14.64
N SER A 52 2.95 -1.82 13.93
CA SER A 52 4.13 -0.98 13.73
C SER A 52 4.90 -1.37 12.45
N LEU A 53 4.93 -0.46 11.48
CA LEU A 53 5.87 -0.42 10.36
C LEU A 53 6.90 0.67 10.65
N GLU A 54 8.13 0.26 10.95
CA GLU A 54 9.22 1.12 11.42
C GLU A 54 10.17 1.46 10.28
N ASN A 55 10.68 2.69 10.25
CA ASN A 55 11.71 3.08 9.28
C ASN A 55 13.15 2.80 9.77
N GLY A 56 13.33 2.24 10.98
CA GLY A 56 14.65 2.02 11.59
C GLY A 56 15.35 3.30 12.09
N LEU A 57 14.70 4.46 11.96
CA LEU A 57 15.19 5.78 12.38
C LEU A 57 14.34 6.38 13.51
N GLY A 58 13.51 5.55 14.16
CA GLY A 58 12.70 5.93 15.32
C GLY A 58 11.26 6.36 15.00
N ASP A 59 10.84 6.40 13.73
CA ASP A 59 9.43 6.60 13.39
C ASP A 59 8.76 5.29 12.99
N ALA A 60 7.45 5.22 13.24
CA ALA A 60 6.63 4.09 12.84
C ALA A 60 5.18 4.49 12.53
N PHE A 61 4.51 3.67 11.72
CA PHE A 61 3.06 3.75 11.52
C PHE A 61 2.43 2.35 11.48
N PRO A 62 1.21 2.14 12.02
CA PRO A 62 0.50 0.88 11.88
C PRO A 62 -0.07 0.72 10.46
N ALA A 63 -0.24 -0.53 10.07
CA ALA A 63 -0.97 -0.90 8.88
C ALA A 63 -2.19 -1.73 9.26
N ARG A 64 -3.35 -1.33 8.72
CA ARG A 64 -4.58 -2.11 8.79
C ARG A 64 -4.48 -3.36 7.94
N TYR A 65 -3.93 -3.21 6.73
CA TYR A 65 -3.70 -4.32 5.83
C TYR A 65 -2.35 -4.21 5.12
N VAL A 66 -1.70 -5.35 4.93
CA VAL A 66 -0.54 -5.51 4.04
C VAL A 66 -0.83 -6.64 3.07
N PHE A 67 -0.83 -6.28 1.80
CA PHE A 67 -1.01 -7.18 0.68
C PHE A 67 0.23 -7.19 -0.20
N PHE A 68 0.40 -8.26 -0.95
CA PHE A 68 1.46 -8.36 -1.94
C PHE A 68 1.01 -9.26 -3.09
N ALA A 69 1.53 -8.98 -4.28
CA ALA A 69 1.15 -9.67 -5.50
C ALA A 69 2.31 -10.45 -6.11
N GLY A 70 1.94 -11.56 -6.75
CA GLY A 70 2.81 -12.43 -7.51
C GLY A 70 2.81 -12.18 -9.00
N GLY A 71 4.02 -12.03 -9.55
CA GLY A 71 4.27 -12.15 -10.97
C GLY A 71 4.02 -13.56 -11.50
N PRO A 72 3.95 -13.73 -12.83
CA PRO A 72 3.83 -15.05 -13.47
C PRO A 72 4.99 -16.01 -13.15
N ASP A 73 6.14 -15.48 -12.74
CA ASP A 73 7.34 -16.22 -12.31
C ASP A 73 7.28 -16.66 -10.83
N GLY A 74 6.18 -16.36 -10.14
CA GLY A 74 6.00 -16.66 -8.72
C GLY A 74 6.76 -15.73 -7.77
N ARG A 75 7.35 -14.64 -8.29
CA ARG A 75 8.05 -13.65 -7.47
C ARG A 75 7.15 -12.49 -7.11
N ILE A 76 7.42 -11.87 -5.96
CA ILE A 76 6.69 -10.70 -5.50
C ILE A 76 7.06 -9.51 -6.39
N ASN A 77 6.08 -8.90 -7.04
CA ASN A 77 6.29 -7.77 -7.95
C ASN A 77 5.60 -6.47 -7.48
N MET A 78 4.74 -6.57 -6.48
CA MET A 78 4.04 -5.46 -5.87
C MET A 78 3.80 -5.74 -4.39
N ILE A 79 4.00 -4.74 -3.56
CA ILE A 79 3.58 -4.73 -2.15
C ILE A 79 2.65 -3.53 -1.98
N GLN A 80 1.50 -3.71 -1.33
CA GLN A 80 0.57 -2.63 -1.00
C GLN A 80 0.21 -2.64 0.48
N VAL A 81 0.31 -1.48 1.10
CA VAL A 81 0.04 -1.24 2.51
C VAL A 81 -1.10 -0.26 2.62
N PHE A 82 -2.06 -0.56 3.48
CA PHE A 82 -3.14 0.35 3.84
C PHE A 82 -2.92 0.76 5.30
N PRO A 83 -2.40 1.97 5.56
CA PRO A 83 -2.17 2.48 6.91
C PRO A 83 -3.46 2.53 7.74
N ASP A 84 -3.35 2.32 9.05
CA ASP A 84 -4.50 2.46 9.95
C ASP A 84 -4.62 3.89 10.51
N ARG A 85 -5.53 4.68 9.93
CA ARG A 85 -5.79 6.07 10.37
C ARG A 85 -6.71 6.17 11.59
N GLU A 86 -7.49 5.15 11.91
CA GLU A 86 -8.37 5.21 13.08
C GLU A 86 -7.55 5.13 14.37
N LEU A 87 -6.46 4.36 14.37
CA LEU A 87 -5.54 4.29 15.49
C LEU A 87 -4.72 5.59 15.65
N TYR A 88 -4.40 6.28 14.55
CA TYR A 88 -3.58 7.49 14.56
C TYR A 88 -3.98 8.47 13.42
N PRO A 89 -4.94 9.37 13.67
CA PRO A 89 -5.47 10.25 12.62
C PRO A 89 -4.47 11.31 12.15
N GLU A 90 -3.55 11.75 13.02
CA GLU A 90 -2.54 12.79 12.75
C GLU A 90 -1.24 12.24 12.12
N MET A 91 -1.30 11.02 11.60
CA MET A 91 -0.11 10.29 11.18
C MET A 91 0.47 10.78 9.86
N ALA A 92 1.66 11.37 9.93
CA ALA A 92 2.46 11.72 8.76
C ALA A 92 3.23 10.49 8.24
N VAL A 93 2.54 9.56 7.57
CA VAL A 93 3.17 8.42 6.87
C VAL A 93 4.27 8.93 5.93
N GLU A 94 4.00 10.02 5.22
CA GLU A 94 4.98 10.72 4.38
C GLU A 94 6.25 11.07 5.15
N GLY A 95 6.15 11.67 6.34
CA GLY A 95 7.31 12.05 7.13
C GLY A 95 8.18 10.86 7.53
N CYS A 96 7.54 9.74 7.88
CA CYS A 96 8.24 8.48 8.18
C CYS A 96 9.02 7.96 6.96
N LEU A 97 8.40 7.99 5.77
CA LEU A 97 9.01 7.54 4.51
C LEU A 97 10.09 8.50 4.01
N THR A 98 9.91 9.81 4.18
CA THR A 98 10.89 10.83 3.77
C THR A 98 12.19 10.76 4.57
N LYS A 99 12.14 10.36 5.85
CA LYS A 99 13.37 10.06 6.60
C LYS A 99 14.13 8.86 6.05
N LEU A 100 13.44 7.89 5.45
CA LEU A 100 14.04 6.67 4.92
C LEU A 100 14.55 6.82 3.48
N PHE A 101 13.75 7.45 2.62
CA PHE A 101 13.99 7.52 1.17
C PHE A 101 14.37 8.92 0.67
N GLY A 102 14.52 9.89 1.57
CA GLY A 102 14.77 11.29 1.23
C GLY A 102 13.52 12.03 0.76
N LEU A 103 13.71 13.18 0.10
CA LEU A 103 12.60 14.04 -0.30
C LEU A 103 11.74 13.40 -1.41
N ALA A 104 10.43 13.38 -1.20
CA ALA A 104 9.47 12.89 -2.18
C ALA A 104 9.32 13.86 -3.36
N ASN A 105 9.08 13.31 -4.56
CA ASN A 105 8.38 14.07 -5.60
C ASN A 105 6.89 14.10 -5.24
N VAL A 106 6.27 15.28 -5.27
CA VAL A 106 4.88 15.46 -4.84
C VAL A 106 4.02 15.86 -6.02
N ALA A 107 2.93 15.12 -6.26
CA ALA A 107 1.89 15.50 -7.20
C ALA A 107 0.58 15.74 -6.45
N ARG A 108 -0.07 16.87 -6.73
CA ARG A 108 -1.36 17.24 -6.14
C ARG A 108 -2.38 17.41 -7.24
N GLY A 109 -3.48 16.68 -7.15
CA GLY A 109 -4.66 16.96 -7.97
C GLY A 109 -5.39 18.20 -7.44
N ASN A 110 -6.13 18.88 -8.32
CA ASN A 110 -7.21 19.76 -7.89
C ASN A 110 -8.40 19.50 -8.82
N LEU A 111 -9.40 18.79 -8.31
CA LEU A 111 -10.67 18.59 -8.97
C LEU A 111 -11.71 19.53 -8.37
N LEU A 112 -11.93 20.66 -9.05
CA LEU A 112 -13.05 21.58 -8.84
C LEU A 112 -13.24 22.02 -7.36
N GLY A 113 -12.14 22.23 -6.63
CA GLY A 113 -12.18 22.73 -5.25
C GLY A 113 -12.34 21.64 -4.17
N ASN A 114 -12.41 20.37 -4.53
CA ASN A 114 -12.28 19.28 -3.58
C ASN A 114 -10.79 18.95 -3.33
N GLU A 115 -10.44 18.73 -2.06
CA GLU A 115 -9.13 18.22 -1.67
C GLU A 115 -8.89 16.87 -2.36
N SER A 116 -8.10 16.92 -3.43
CA SER A 116 -7.73 15.73 -4.18
C SER A 116 -6.64 14.99 -3.40
N PRO A 117 -6.46 13.69 -3.67
CA PRO A 117 -5.34 12.96 -3.10
C PRO A 117 -4.01 13.66 -3.33
N VAL A 118 -3.14 13.60 -2.33
CA VAL A 118 -1.74 14.01 -2.46
C VAL A 118 -0.92 12.76 -2.70
N HIS A 119 -0.13 12.78 -3.76
CA HIS A 119 0.66 11.65 -4.18
C HIS A 119 2.13 11.95 -3.93
N TYR A 120 2.80 11.07 -3.21
CA TYR A 120 4.22 11.14 -2.90
C TYR A 120 4.93 9.99 -3.59
N PHE A 121 6.05 10.30 -4.25
CA PHE A 121 6.86 9.34 -4.98
C PHE A 121 8.31 9.43 -4.52
N TRP A 122 8.83 8.31 -4.04
CA TRP A 122 10.26 8.13 -3.79
C TRP A 122 10.81 7.09 -4.76
N VAL A 123 12.10 7.21 -5.03
CA VAL A 123 12.89 6.21 -5.74
C VAL A 123 14.05 5.87 -4.83
N THR A 124 14.29 4.58 -4.60
CA THR A 124 15.40 4.12 -3.75
C THR A 124 16.75 4.59 -4.31
N ASP A 125 17.76 4.69 -3.46
CA ASP A 125 19.09 5.21 -3.85
C ASP A 125 19.74 4.44 -5.01
N ASP A 126 19.49 3.13 -5.08
CA ASP A 126 19.95 2.25 -6.16
C ASP A 126 19.11 2.35 -7.45
N LYS A 127 18.04 3.17 -7.42
CA LYS A 127 17.13 3.47 -8.52
C LYS A 127 16.38 2.26 -9.06
N THR A 128 16.19 1.23 -8.24
CA THR A 128 15.52 -0.01 -8.66
C THR A 128 14.05 -0.06 -8.26
N VAL A 129 13.69 0.54 -7.12
CA VAL A 129 12.34 0.49 -6.56
C VAL A 129 11.73 1.88 -6.51
N GLN A 130 10.47 1.95 -6.91
CA GLN A 130 9.62 3.10 -6.67
C GLN A 130 8.71 2.82 -5.47
N VAL A 131 8.70 3.78 -4.55
CA VAL A 131 7.80 3.80 -3.41
C VAL A 131 6.79 4.90 -3.66
N TYR A 132 5.50 4.56 -3.60
CA TYR A 132 4.42 5.50 -3.84
C TYR A 132 3.47 5.50 -2.66
N TYR A 133 3.16 6.69 -2.16
CA TYR A 133 2.12 6.88 -1.15
C TYR A 133 1.04 7.80 -1.70
N SER A 134 -0.20 7.31 -1.71
CA SER A 134 -1.38 8.13 -1.95
C SER A 134 -2.00 8.47 -0.61
N GLU A 135 -1.96 9.74 -0.27
CA GLU A 135 -2.69 10.29 0.86
C GLU A 135 -4.06 10.77 0.38
N THR A 136 -5.12 10.33 1.06
CA THR A 136 -6.50 10.69 0.75
C THR A 136 -7.15 11.34 1.98
N PHE A 137 -7.95 12.38 1.78
CA PHE A 137 -8.61 13.12 2.87
C PHE A 137 -10.13 12.96 2.87
N SER A 138 -10.66 12.14 1.95
CA SER A 138 -12.09 11.86 1.82
C SER A 138 -12.30 10.40 1.50
N GLU A 139 -13.30 9.78 2.11
CA GLU A 139 -13.72 8.40 1.83
C GLU A 139 -14.08 8.18 0.35
N MET A 140 -14.57 9.23 -0.32
CA MET A 140 -14.88 9.18 -1.76
C MET A 140 -13.63 8.92 -2.62
N ASN A 141 -12.47 9.35 -2.15
CA ASN A 141 -11.18 9.18 -2.82
C ASN A 141 -10.48 7.86 -2.44
N GLY A 142 -11.11 7.03 -1.60
CA GLY A 142 -10.56 5.77 -1.13
C GLY A 142 -9.65 5.92 0.08
N TRP A 143 -9.14 4.78 0.53
CA TRP A 143 -8.21 4.75 1.66
C TRP A 143 -6.80 5.16 1.21
N PRO A 144 -6.01 5.77 2.10
CA PRO A 144 -4.61 6.00 1.82
C PRO A 144 -3.91 4.66 1.63
N TYR A 145 -2.94 4.62 0.72
CA TYR A 145 -2.17 3.41 0.49
C TYR A 145 -0.75 3.73 0.07
N LEU A 146 0.16 2.88 0.51
CA LEU A 146 1.57 2.84 0.16
C LEU A 146 1.81 1.63 -0.74
N SER A 147 2.72 1.77 -1.69
CA SER A 147 3.06 0.68 -2.61
C SER A 147 4.51 0.70 -3.04
N PHE A 148 5.04 -0.50 -3.26
CA PHE A 148 6.41 -0.76 -3.69
C PHE A 148 6.38 -1.55 -4.99
N TRP A 149 7.19 -1.15 -5.98
CA TRP A 149 7.40 -1.93 -7.20
C TRP A 149 8.76 -1.64 -7.85
N PHE A 150 9.25 -2.58 -8.67
CA PHE A 150 10.44 -2.34 -9.48
C PHE A 150 10.17 -1.34 -10.61
N LEU A 151 11.00 -0.30 -10.72
CA LEU A 151 10.91 0.71 -11.76
C LEU A 151 11.02 0.12 -13.18
N ASN A 152 11.91 -0.85 -13.36
CA ASN A 152 12.13 -1.50 -14.65
C ASN A 152 10.95 -2.39 -15.08
N ASP A 153 10.08 -2.79 -14.16
CA ASP A 153 8.89 -3.61 -14.42
C ASP A 153 7.61 -2.77 -14.47
N ARG A 154 7.71 -1.45 -14.60
CA ARG A 154 6.55 -0.53 -14.51
C ARG A 154 5.36 -0.94 -15.37
N GLU A 155 5.59 -1.38 -16.61
CA GLU A 155 4.50 -1.81 -17.50
C GLU A 155 3.83 -3.11 -17.04
N ALA A 156 4.62 -4.06 -16.54
CA ALA A 156 4.11 -5.31 -15.99
C ALA A 156 3.33 -5.04 -14.70
N VAL A 157 3.89 -4.22 -13.81
CA VAL A 157 3.32 -3.90 -12.50
C VAL A 157 2.11 -2.96 -12.60
N ALA A 158 1.98 -2.15 -13.66
CA ALA A 158 0.80 -1.31 -13.88
C ALA A 158 -0.53 -2.09 -13.96
N ARG A 159 -0.46 -3.40 -14.22
CA ARG A 159 -1.62 -4.32 -14.25
C ARG A 159 -1.99 -4.85 -12.87
N TYR A 160 -1.10 -4.72 -11.88
CA TYR A 160 -1.28 -5.17 -10.51
C TYR A 160 -1.74 -4.01 -9.64
N LYS A 161 -3.03 -4.02 -9.29
CA LYS A 161 -3.61 -3.04 -8.38
C LYS A 161 -4.63 -3.71 -7.46
N LEU A 162 -4.57 -3.39 -6.17
CA LEU A 162 -5.64 -3.69 -5.23
C LEU A 162 -6.38 -2.37 -4.93
N VAL A 163 -7.55 -2.21 -5.54
CA VAL A 163 -8.32 -0.96 -5.46
C VAL A 163 -9.35 -1.08 -4.34
N HIS A 164 -9.34 -0.14 -3.39
CA HIS A 164 -10.38 -0.07 -2.36
C HIS A 164 -11.72 0.35 -3.00
N ARG A 165 -12.80 -0.34 -2.62
CA ARG A 165 -14.16 -0.07 -3.11
C ARG A 165 -14.74 1.14 -2.36
N THR A 166 -14.86 2.28 -3.03
CA THR A 166 -15.38 3.53 -2.44
C THR A 166 -16.89 3.71 -2.54
N TRP A 167 -17.57 2.95 -3.41
CA TRP A 167 -19.02 3.06 -3.63
C TRP A 167 -19.85 2.12 -2.76
N ARG A 168 -19.22 1.42 -1.81
CA ARG A 168 -19.99 0.68 -0.80
C ARG A 168 -20.47 1.69 0.23
N VAL A 169 -21.58 2.35 -0.10
CA VAL A 169 -22.37 3.09 0.87
C VAL A 169 -22.88 2.03 1.84
N ASP A 170 -22.31 1.97 3.04
CA ASP A 170 -22.93 1.23 4.13
C ASP A 170 -24.32 1.85 4.34
N LYS A 171 -25.36 1.12 3.93
CA LYS A 171 -26.77 1.51 4.10
C LYS A 171 -27.21 1.43 5.57
N GLU A 172 -26.31 1.66 6.52
CA GLU A 172 -26.62 1.66 7.96
C GLU A 172 -26.45 3.03 8.62
N ALA A 173 -26.11 4.08 7.87
CA ALA A 173 -26.38 5.44 8.31
C ALA A 173 -27.83 5.80 7.96
N GLY A 174 -28.76 5.46 8.86
CA GLY A 174 -30.11 6.01 8.85
C GLY A 174 -30.08 7.55 8.92
N PRO A 175 -31.13 8.24 8.44
CA PRO A 175 -31.17 9.70 8.45
C PRO A 175 -31.12 10.22 9.89
N ALA A 176 -30.22 11.18 10.12
CA ALA A 176 -30.21 12.05 11.29
C ALA A 176 -31.43 12.99 11.29
#